data_AF-A0AAW5RWU3-F1
#
_entry.id   AF-A0AAW5RWU3-F1
#
_cell.length_a   1.000
_cell.length_b   1.000
_cell.length_c   1.000
_cell.angle_alpha   90.00
_cell.angle_beta   90.00
_cell.angle_gamma   90.00
#
_symmetry.space_group_name_H-M   'P 1'
#
loop_
_entity.id
_entity.type
_entity.pdbx_description
1 polymer ?
#
loop_
_entity_poly.entity_id
_entity_poly.type
_entity_poly.pdbx_seq_one_letter_code
_entity_poly.pdbx_strand_id
1 'polypeptide(L)'
;MGKNLSKELNYKKIPIQLTLGKTRLNPYLFEAVSILAKGTPYAKIKWSIVGDGVLPKEDLIPKYFDSKGVALTKFRTINPTTRPVTVSVEYEDGSEKASETAIFNGPIRPRINVNNIPFDTGATIELYGLIPNSSVDVQPDQYLGYTNFVNKGTLHTDDKGSVYLNFKPIGKVTEHTGRIFSLKVKYKEWDGADSEAIVGSIEVQKRIHAIYDTWKDPASCYTSATLTLTDGIAGEKVDFSGTNLLVGLGQTVPIIQRWDKEFDNSGEAKVAISTTWCTKPLTDTPTFTMRFNTLGVNVTETRAVTFGGGDHERFY
;
A
#
# COMPACT_ATOMS: atom_id res chain seq x y z
N MET A 1 81.90 -14.34 10.17
CA MET A 1 80.69 -14.73 9.41
C MET A 1 79.51 -14.71 10.34
N GLY A 2 78.79 -13.57 10.38
CA GLY A 2 77.63 -13.38 11.26
C GLY A 2 76.43 -14.16 10.75
N LYS A 3 75.90 -15.07 11.58
CA LYS A 3 74.61 -15.71 11.33
C LYS A 3 73.52 -14.66 11.44
N ASN A 4 72.89 -14.34 10.31
CA ASN A 4 71.68 -13.54 10.25
C ASN A 4 70.54 -14.42 10.81
N LEU A 5 70.23 -14.22 12.09
CA LEU A 5 69.07 -14.83 12.75
C LEU A 5 67.83 -14.00 12.38
N SER A 6 67.28 -14.21 11.19
CA SER A 6 65.88 -13.87 10.93
C SER A 6 65.02 -14.85 11.72
N LYS A 7 64.86 -14.61 13.03
CA LYS A 7 63.76 -15.17 13.79
C LYS A 7 62.49 -14.55 13.20
N GLU A 8 61.84 -15.26 12.29
CA GLU A 8 60.40 -15.14 12.13
C GLU A 8 59.80 -15.53 13.48
N LEU A 9 59.58 -14.51 14.33
CA LEU A 9 58.71 -14.65 15.48
C LEU A 9 57.33 -14.95 14.92
N ASN A 10 56.98 -16.23 14.95
CA ASN A 10 55.63 -16.73 14.74
C ASN A 10 54.77 -16.19 15.90
N TYR A 11 54.44 -14.90 15.86
CA TYR A 11 53.49 -14.30 16.79
C TYR A 11 52.15 -14.96 16.52
N LYS A 12 51.76 -15.86 17.43
CA LYS A 12 50.46 -16.50 17.42
C LYS A 12 49.41 -15.38 17.41
N LYS A 13 48.69 -15.25 16.29
CA LYS A 13 47.62 -14.25 16.17
C LYS A 13 46.61 -14.44 17.29
N ILE A 14 46.19 -13.31 17.84
CA ILE A 14 45.17 -13.26 18.87
C ILE A 14 43.82 -13.51 18.21
N PRO A 15 42.99 -14.40 18.78
CA PRO A 15 41.64 -14.62 18.27
C PRO A 15 40.80 -13.35 18.19
N ILE A 16 40.01 -13.21 17.13
CA ILE A 16 39.12 -12.06 17.00
C ILE A 16 37.92 -12.25 17.93
N GLN A 17 37.71 -11.29 18.84
CA GLN A 17 36.49 -11.19 19.64
C GLN A 17 35.63 -10.07 19.08
N LEU A 18 34.38 -10.36 18.76
CA LEU A 18 33.41 -9.39 18.27
C LEU A 18 32.30 -9.20 19.30
N THR A 19 31.83 -7.97 19.49
CA THR A 19 30.74 -7.65 20.40
C THR A 19 29.87 -6.55 19.83
N LEU A 20 28.56 -6.75 19.84
CA LEU A 20 27.57 -5.73 19.48
C LEU A 20 27.13 -4.98 20.74
N GLY A 21 27.03 -3.65 20.66
CA GLY A 21 26.49 -2.84 21.75
C GLY A 21 25.00 -3.12 22.03
N LYS A 22 24.31 -3.76 21.08
CA LYS A 22 22.93 -4.23 21.22
C LYS A 22 22.70 -5.45 20.33
N THR A 23 22.15 -6.52 20.89
CA THR A 23 21.81 -7.75 20.14
C THR A 23 20.31 -7.92 19.90
N ARG A 24 19.49 -7.05 20.48
CA ARG A 24 18.03 -7.03 20.38
C ARG A 24 17.58 -5.70 19.79
N LEU A 25 17.14 -5.70 18.54
CA LEU A 25 16.82 -4.51 17.76
C LEU A 25 15.30 -4.25 17.77
N ASN A 26 14.92 -2.98 17.72
CA ASN A 26 13.54 -2.58 17.51
C ASN A 26 13.24 -2.54 16.00
N PRO A 27 12.29 -3.35 15.49
CA PRO A 27 11.93 -3.33 14.07
C PRO A 27 11.25 -2.02 13.64
N TYR A 28 10.91 -1.12 14.55
CA TYR A 28 10.23 0.14 14.22
C TYR A 28 11.14 1.35 14.20
N LEU A 29 12.41 1.19 14.58
CA LEU A 29 13.34 2.29 14.68
C LEU A 29 14.56 2.03 13.80
N PHE A 30 15.02 3.10 13.15
CA PHE A 30 16.35 3.14 12.60
C PHE A 30 17.32 3.26 13.77
N GLU A 31 17.96 2.15 14.12
CA GLU A 31 18.93 2.09 15.21
C GLU A 31 20.35 2.14 14.64
N ALA A 32 21.23 2.86 15.32
CA ALA A 32 22.66 2.75 15.11
C ALA A 32 23.26 1.91 16.25
N VAL A 33 23.93 0.81 15.91
CA VAL A 33 24.45 -0.15 16.88
C VAL A 33 25.97 -0.16 16.77
N SER A 34 26.64 0.16 17.87
CA SER A 34 28.09 0.11 17.96
C SER A 34 28.60 -1.32 17.87
N ILE A 35 29.74 -1.50 17.21
CA ILE A 35 30.45 -2.77 17.06
C ILE A 35 31.87 -2.60 17.59
N LEU A 36 32.27 -3.51 18.48
CA LEU A 36 33.62 -3.58 19.03
C LEU A 36 34.26 -4.91 18.60
N ALA A 37 35.40 -4.82 17.92
CA ALA A 37 36.26 -5.97 17.66
C ALA A 37 37.58 -5.84 18.43
N LYS A 38 38.10 -6.96 18.94
CA LYS A 38 39.43 -7.08 19.53
C LYS A 38 40.23 -8.17 18.84
N GLY A 39 41.52 -7.95 18.60
CA GLY A 39 42.40 -8.90 17.93
C GLY A 39 43.87 -8.51 18.03
N THR A 40 44.67 -8.97 17.06
CA THR A 40 46.12 -8.71 17.01
C THR A 40 46.38 -7.23 16.69
N PRO A 41 47.16 -6.49 17.50
CA PRO A 41 47.46 -5.09 17.24
C PRO A 41 48.03 -4.85 15.83
N TYR A 42 47.60 -3.77 15.18
CA TYR A 42 47.99 -3.36 13.82
C TYR A 42 47.66 -4.36 12.70
N ALA A 43 46.98 -5.48 12.98
CA ALA A 43 46.60 -6.41 11.93
C ALA A 43 45.48 -5.83 11.05
N LYS A 44 45.58 -6.09 9.74
CA LYS A 44 44.57 -5.69 8.75
C LYS A 44 43.30 -6.54 8.88
N ILE A 45 42.16 -5.89 8.73
CA ILE A 45 40.84 -6.51 8.87
C ILE A 45 39.88 -6.07 7.76
N LYS A 46 38.90 -6.92 7.48
CA LYS A 46 37.78 -6.67 6.57
C LYS A 46 36.47 -6.92 7.32
N TRP A 47 35.47 -6.09 7.04
CA TRP A 47 34.14 -6.17 7.63
C TRP A 47 33.13 -6.61 6.59
N SER A 48 32.14 -7.41 7.00
CA SER A 48 30.98 -7.74 6.18
C SER A 48 29.70 -7.64 7.01
N ILE A 49 28.60 -7.30 6.37
CA ILE A 49 27.27 -7.26 6.99
C ILE A 49 26.26 -7.93 6.08
N VAL A 50 25.36 -8.71 6.67
CA VAL A 50 24.23 -9.38 5.99
C VAL A 50 22.95 -9.08 6.76
N GLY A 51 21.83 -9.06 6.06
CA GLY A 51 20.51 -8.76 6.62
C GLY A 51 20.16 -7.28 6.53
N ASP A 52 19.30 -6.83 7.43
CA ASP A 52 18.68 -5.50 7.36
C ASP A 52 19.52 -4.44 8.12
N GLY A 53 20.81 -4.45 7.83
CA GLY A 53 21.78 -3.50 8.36
C GLY A 53 22.77 -3.04 7.30
N VAL A 54 23.26 -1.81 7.46
CA VAL A 54 24.27 -1.22 6.60
C VAL A 54 25.43 -0.68 7.43
N LEU A 55 26.67 -0.98 7.01
CA LEU A 55 27.87 -0.38 7.58
C LEU A 55 28.02 1.08 7.06
N PRO A 56 28.75 1.95 7.77
CA PRO A 56 29.05 3.28 7.28
C PRO A 56 29.89 3.23 5.99
N LYS A 57 30.10 4.38 5.37
CA LYS A 57 30.95 4.48 4.19
C LYS A 57 32.36 3.93 4.48
N GLU A 58 33.00 3.37 3.46
CA GLU A 58 34.25 2.60 3.60
C GLU A 58 35.40 3.40 4.25
N ASP A 59 35.42 4.71 4.07
CA ASP A 59 36.37 5.65 4.68
C ASP A 59 36.20 5.79 6.21
N LEU A 60 35.02 5.45 6.73
CA LEU A 60 34.68 5.51 8.15
C LEU A 60 34.77 4.15 8.85
N ILE A 61 35.11 3.07 8.12
CA ILE A 61 35.28 1.73 8.67
C ILE A 61 36.77 1.49 8.97
N PRO A 62 37.14 1.05 10.19
CA PRO A 62 38.53 0.71 10.50
C PRO A 62 39.04 -0.44 9.63
N LYS A 63 40.17 -0.23 8.96
CA LYS A 63 40.85 -1.26 8.13
C LYS A 63 41.92 -2.04 8.90
N TYR A 64 42.21 -1.63 10.13
CA TYR A 64 43.22 -2.21 11.02
C TYR A 64 42.72 -2.20 12.46
N PHE A 65 43.23 -3.13 13.28
CA PHE A 65 43.21 -2.96 14.73
C PHE A 65 44.20 -1.87 15.16
N ASP A 66 43.85 -1.09 16.18
CA ASP A 66 44.75 -0.08 16.75
C ASP A 66 45.92 -0.71 17.53
N SER A 67 46.73 0.14 18.17
CA SER A 67 47.89 -0.28 18.97
C SER A 67 47.54 -1.15 20.18
N LYS A 68 46.28 -1.12 20.62
CA LYS A 68 45.73 -1.94 21.72
C LYS A 68 44.98 -3.16 21.20
N GLY A 69 44.96 -3.39 19.88
CA GLY A 69 44.23 -4.50 19.29
C GLY A 69 42.73 -4.24 19.16
N VAL A 70 42.27 -2.98 19.14
CA VAL A 70 40.85 -2.60 19.14
C VAL A 70 40.44 -1.98 17.82
N ALA A 71 39.24 -2.32 17.33
CA ALA A 71 38.59 -1.65 16.21
C ALA A 71 37.12 -1.37 16.56
N LEU A 72 36.69 -0.13 16.33
CA LEU A 72 35.34 0.35 16.66
C LEU A 72 34.64 0.86 15.41
N THR A 73 33.43 0.39 15.17
CA THR A 73 32.55 0.93 14.14
C THR A 73 31.10 0.83 14.59
N LYS A 74 30.14 1.01 13.68
CA LYS A 74 28.72 0.82 13.93
C LYS A 74 28.04 0.30 12.68
N PHE A 75 26.87 -0.28 12.81
CA PHE A 75 25.94 -0.44 11.69
C PHE A 75 24.68 0.36 11.97
N ARG A 76 23.93 0.68 10.91
CA ARG A 76 22.59 1.24 11.01
C ARG A 76 21.59 0.22 10.50
N THR A 77 20.46 0.02 11.20
CA THR A 77 19.37 -0.77 10.64
C THR A 77 18.77 -0.06 9.44
N ILE A 78 18.29 -0.85 8.48
CA ILE A 78 17.43 -0.42 7.38
C ILE A 78 16.14 -1.22 7.55
N ASN A 79 14.93 -0.68 7.39
CA ASN A 79 13.77 -1.55 7.61
C ASN A 79 12.61 -1.36 6.63
N PRO A 80 12.52 -2.30 5.68
CA PRO A 80 11.25 -2.79 5.13
C PRO A 80 10.95 -4.28 5.42
N THR A 81 11.89 -5.09 5.93
CA THR A 81 11.78 -6.58 5.93
C THR A 81 12.20 -7.30 7.23
N THR A 82 12.66 -6.59 8.27
CA THR A 82 13.00 -7.11 9.62
C THR A 82 14.02 -8.28 9.74
N ARG A 83 14.86 -8.55 8.74
CA ARG A 83 15.82 -9.68 8.75
C ARG A 83 16.95 -9.48 9.79
N PRO A 84 17.36 -10.51 10.55
CA PRO A 84 18.48 -10.40 11.50
C PRO A 84 19.73 -9.82 10.86
N VAL A 85 20.47 -9.00 11.61
CA VAL A 85 21.70 -8.36 11.14
C VAL A 85 22.89 -9.13 11.64
N THR A 86 23.61 -9.80 10.74
CA THR A 86 24.87 -10.47 11.07
C THR A 86 26.03 -9.61 10.61
N VAL A 87 26.92 -9.27 11.54
CA VAL A 87 28.16 -8.55 11.27
C VAL A 87 29.31 -9.53 11.44
N SER A 88 30.25 -9.52 10.50
CA SER A 88 31.50 -10.28 10.61
C SER A 88 32.71 -9.38 10.46
N VAL A 89 33.79 -9.78 11.11
CA VAL A 89 35.13 -9.22 10.94
C VAL A 89 36.11 -10.36 10.71
N GLU A 90 37.01 -10.17 9.76
CA GLU A 90 37.97 -11.19 9.33
C GLU A 90 39.34 -10.55 9.16
N TYR A 91 40.43 -11.27 9.51
CA TYR A 91 41.76 -10.83 9.10
C TYR A 91 41.88 -10.82 7.58
N GLU A 92 42.62 -9.87 7.01
CA GLU A 92 42.71 -9.74 5.54
C GLU A 92 43.28 -10.99 4.85
N ASP A 93 44.12 -11.76 5.52
CA ASP A 93 44.70 -13.01 5.02
C ASP A 93 43.80 -14.24 5.23
N GLY A 94 42.58 -14.05 5.73
CA GLY A 94 41.58 -15.09 5.94
C GLY A 94 41.90 -16.05 7.08
N SER A 95 42.90 -15.76 7.90
CA SER A 95 43.33 -16.69 8.96
C SER A 95 42.29 -16.88 10.06
N GLU A 96 41.38 -15.91 10.24
CA GLU A 96 40.35 -15.97 11.27
C GLU A 96 39.19 -15.01 10.99
N LYS A 97 37.98 -15.46 11.36
CA LYS A 97 36.73 -14.71 11.25
C LYS A 97 35.92 -14.82 12.54
N ALA A 98 35.38 -13.69 13.00
CA ALA A 98 34.37 -13.65 14.05
C ALA A 98 33.06 -13.08 13.48
N SER A 99 31.92 -13.54 13.99
CA SER A 99 30.60 -13.05 13.57
C SER A 99 29.65 -12.97 14.76
N GLU A 100 28.83 -11.92 14.77
CA GLU A 100 27.80 -11.69 15.77
C GLU A 100 26.50 -11.28 15.09
N THR A 101 25.37 -11.72 15.63
CA THR A 101 24.05 -11.48 15.06
C THR A 101 23.18 -10.71 16.03
N ALA A 102 22.62 -9.60 15.55
CA ALA A 102 21.55 -8.89 16.23
C ALA A 102 20.20 -9.30 15.63
N ILE A 103 19.27 -9.70 16.48
CA ILE A 103 17.92 -10.11 16.11
C ILE A 103 16.93 -8.99 16.42
N PHE A 104 15.90 -8.84 15.58
CA PHE A 104 14.79 -7.94 15.90
C PHE A 104 13.89 -8.61 16.95
N ASN A 105 13.67 -7.94 18.08
CA ASN A 105 12.85 -8.45 19.20
C ASN A 105 11.65 -7.53 19.47
N GLY A 106 10.89 -7.24 18.43
CA GLY A 106 9.59 -6.59 18.55
C GLY A 106 8.51 -7.49 17.98
N PRO A 107 7.24 -7.28 18.37
CA PRO A 107 6.14 -7.93 17.67
C PRO A 107 6.27 -7.57 16.20
N ILE A 108 5.97 -8.48 15.29
CA ILE A 108 5.86 -8.20 13.87
C ILE A 108 4.58 -7.39 13.64
N ARG A 109 4.63 -6.45 12.70
CA ARG A 109 3.44 -5.69 12.26
C ARG A 109 3.37 -5.77 10.75
N PRO A 110 2.62 -6.74 10.21
CA PRO A 110 2.47 -6.88 8.77
C PRO A 110 1.79 -5.64 8.18
N ARG A 111 2.15 -5.32 6.94
CA ARG A 111 1.67 -4.13 6.22
C ARG A 111 1.30 -4.50 4.80
N ILE A 112 0.43 -3.69 4.20
CA ILE A 112 0.09 -3.78 2.78
C ILE A 112 0.66 -2.60 2.01
N ASN A 113 1.04 -2.81 0.75
CA ASN A 113 1.62 -1.77 -0.11
C ASN A 113 0.56 -0.82 -0.69
N VAL A 114 -0.65 -1.31 -0.94
CA VAL A 114 -1.79 -0.55 -1.46
C VAL A 114 -3.06 -0.94 -0.72
N ASN A 115 -4.02 -0.02 -0.67
CA ASN A 115 -5.31 -0.19 -0.01
C ASN A 115 -6.49 -0.03 -0.96
N ASN A 116 -6.26 -0.11 -2.28
CA ASN A 116 -7.32 -0.03 -3.28
C ASN A 116 -7.25 -1.20 -4.27
N ILE A 117 -8.44 -1.64 -4.70
CA ILE A 117 -8.60 -2.66 -5.72
C ILE A 117 -9.51 -2.08 -6.82
N PRO A 118 -9.01 -1.84 -8.04
CA PRO A 118 -9.86 -1.48 -9.15
C PRO A 118 -10.86 -2.61 -9.44
N PHE A 119 -12.15 -2.30 -9.47
CA PHE A 119 -13.21 -3.31 -9.64
C PHE A 119 -13.07 -4.10 -10.95
N ASP A 120 -12.72 -3.44 -12.06
CA ASP A 120 -12.71 -4.04 -13.40
C ASP A 120 -11.56 -5.02 -13.64
N THR A 121 -10.40 -4.73 -13.04
CA THR A 121 -9.17 -5.48 -13.28
C THR A 121 -8.72 -6.31 -12.09
N GLY A 122 -9.25 -6.04 -10.90
CA GLY A 122 -8.70 -6.55 -9.66
C GLY A 122 -7.33 -5.95 -9.35
N ALA A 123 -6.62 -6.56 -8.40
CA ALA A 123 -5.28 -6.14 -7.99
C ALA A 123 -4.49 -7.28 -7.34
N THR A 124 -3.17 -7.12 -7.33
CA THR A 124 -2.27 -7.89 -6.47
C THR A 124 -1.76 -6.95 -5.37
N ILE A 125 -2.05 -7.29 -4.11
CA ILE A 125 -1.59 -6.56 -2.94
C ILE A 125 -0.41 -7.30 -2.32
N GLU A 126 0.68 -6.62 -2.05
CA GLU A 126 1.81 -7.17 -1.31
C GLU A 126 1.56 -7.00 0.18
N LEU A 127 1.56 -8.11 0.92
CA LEU A 127 1.62 -8.15 2.37
C LEU A 127 3.07 -8.40 2.78
N TYR A 128 3.71 -7.44 3.45
CA TYR A 128 5.13 -7.45 3.76
C TYR A 128 5.42 -7.17 5.24
N GLY A 129 6.69 -7.32 5.61
CA GLY A 129 7.18 -7.14 6.98
C GLY A 129 7.00 -8.38 7.85
N LEU A 130 6.85 -9.56 7.23
CA LEU A 130 6.77 -10.86 7.90
C LEU A 130 8.17 -11.52 7.97
N ILE A 131 8.26 -12.64 8.68
CA ILE A 131 9.48 -13.47 8.67
C ILE A 131 9.65 -14.07 7.26
N PRO A 132 10.85 -14.01 6.65
CA PRO A 132 11.12 -14.69 5.38
C PRO A 132 10.92 -16.20 5.42
N ASN A 133 10.44 -16.79 4.32
CA ASN A 133 10.21 -18.24 4.18
C ASN A 133 9.34 -18.85 5.30
N SER A 134 8.43 -18.07 5.88
CA SER A 134 7.51 -18.50 6.94
C SER A 134 6.11 -18.72 6.40
N SER A 135 5.36 -19.61 7.05
CA SER A 135 3.94 -19.79 6.80
C SER A 135 3.13 -18.57 7.28
N VAL A 136 2.11 -18.22 6.52
CA VAL A 136 1.13 -17.18 6.84
C VAL A 136 -0.25 -17.59 6.33
N ASP A 137 -1.27 -17.44 7.17
CA ASP A 137 -2.66 -17.59 6.76
C ASP A 137 -3.31 -16.21 6.64
N VAL A 138 -3.93 -15.93 5.51
CA VAL A 138 -4.58 -14.65 5.23
C VAL A 138 -6.02 -14.92 4.81
N GLN A 139 -6.96 -14.25 5.45
CA GLN A 139 -8.36 -14.24 5.04
C GLN A 139 -8.97 -12.85 5.17
N PRO A 140 -9.92 -12.48 4.32
CA PRO A 140 -10.75 -11.30 4.54
C PRO A 140 -11.48 -11.39 5.88
N ASP A 141 -11.68 -10.25 6.53
CA ASP A 141 -12.39 -10.18 7.81
C ASP A 141 -13.92 -10.42 7.69
N GLN A 142 -14.44 -10.32 6.47
CA GLN A 142 -15.85 -10.50 6.09
C GLN A 142 -15.97 -11.11 4.68
N TYR A 143 -17.19 -11.46 4.28
CA TYR A 143 -17.48 -11.89 2.90
C TYR A 143 -17.21 -10.77 1.89
N LEU A 144 -16.60 -11.11 0.75
CA LEU A 144 -16.28 -10.17 -0.31
C LEU A 144 -17.30 -10.24 -1.43
N GLY A 145 -18.28 -9.34 -1.40
CA GLY A 145 -19.32 -9.24 -2.41
C GLY A 145 -18.96 -8.42 -3.65
N TYR A 146 -17.80 -7.73 -3.64
CA TYR A 146 -17.33 -6.83 -4.71
C TYR A 146 -16.05 -7.32 -5.42
N THR A 147 -15.40 -8.38 -4.92
CA THR A 147 -14.20 -8.95 -5.51
C THR A 147 -14.04 -10.39 -5.03
N ASN A 148 -13.26 -11.19 -5.76
CA ASN A 148 -12.96 -12.56 -5.36
C ASN A 148 -11.51 -12.68 -4.87
N PHE A 149 -11.33 -13.08 -3.61
CA PHE A 149 -10.01 -13.38 -3.06
C PHE A 149 -9.54 -14.76 -3.55
N VAL A 150 -8.46 -14.78 -4.30
CA VAL A 150 -8.02 -15.97 -5.06
C VAL A 150 -7.16 -16.91 -4.23
N ASN A 151 -6.34 -16.36 -3.33
CA ASN A 151 -5.45 -17.16 -2.51
C ASN A 151 -6.27 -18.07 -1.58
N LYS A 152 -5.86 -19.34 -1.48
CA LYS A 152 -6.51 -20.35 -0.65
C LYS A 152 -5.48 -21.06 0.21
N GLY A 153 -5.86 -21.38 1.44
CA GLY A 153 -5.01 -22.10 2.39
C GLY A 153 -3.82 -21.28 2.88
N THR A 154 -2.84 -21.99 3.43
CA THR A 154 -1.61 -21.41 3.96
C THR A 154 -0.68 -20.98 2.84
N LEU A 155 -0.19 -19.75 2.95
CA LEU A 155 0.78 -19.15 2.03
C LEU A 155 2.17 -19.17 2.68
N HIS A 156 3.20 -18.97 1.86
CA HIS A 156 4.56 -18.82 2.31
C HIS A 156 5.13 -17.48 1.85
N THR A 157 5.79 -16.79 2.77
CA THR A 157 6.52 -15.56 2.45
C THR A 157 7.77 -15.87 1.66
N ASP A 158 8.19 -14.93 0.82
CA ASP A 158 9.44 -15.02 0.07
C ASP A 158 10.69 -14.80 0.95
N ASP A 159 11.86 -14.72 0.32
CA ASP A 159 13.15 -14.46 0.97
C ASP A 159 13.28 -13.07 1.62
N LYS A 160 12.27 -12.22 1.41
CA LYS A 160 12.16 -10.86 1.94
C LYS A 160 11.04 -10.73 2.98
N GLY A 161 10.25 -11.78 3.22
CA GLY A 161 9.12 -11.69 4.16
C GLY A 161 7.88 -11.04 3.54
N SER A 162 7.70 -11.18 2.23
CA SER A 162 6.54 -10.70 1.49
C SER A 162 5.69 -11.86 0.95
N VAL A 163 4.37 -11.64 0.86
CA VAL A 163 3.42 -12.53 0.18
C VAL A 163 2.48 -11.71 -0.69
N TYR A 164 2.11 -12.25 -1.85
CA TYR A 164 1.28 -11.56 -2.84
C TYR A 164 -0.16 -12.10 -2.86
N LEU A 165 -1.09 -11.21 -2.57
CA LEU A 165 -2.51 -11.46 -2.39
C LEU A 165 -3.28 -11.00 -3.63
N ASN A 166 -3.91 -11.94 -4.33
CA ASN A 166 -4.56 -11.71 -5.60
C ASN A 166 -6.07 -11.59 -5.42
N PHE A 167 -6.62 -10.49 -5.94
CA PHE A 167 -8.04 -10.19 -5.98
C PHE A 167 -8.49 -10.10 -7.42
N LYS A 168 -9.55 -10.85 -7.77
CA LYS A 168 -10.11 -10.89 -9.13
C LYS A 168 -11.42 -10.11 -9.22
N PRO A 169 -11.69 -9.51 -10.39
CA PRO A 169 -13.00 -8.90 -10.65
C PRO A 169 -14.11 -9.95 -10.58
N ILE A 170 -15.31 -9.49 -10.28
CA ILE A 170 -16.55 -10.28 -10.37
C ILE A 170 -17.47 -9.64 -11.42
N GLY A 171 -18.36 -10.43 -12.03
CA GLY A 171 -19.26 -9.91 -13.06
C GLY A 171 -20.45 -9.12 -12.53
N LYS A 172 -20.93 -9.42 -11.32
CA LYS A 172 -22.11 -8.83 -10.71
C LYS A 172 -22.05 -8.93 -9.19
N VAL A 173 -22.46 -7.86 -8.49
CA VAL A 173 -22.64 -7.85 -7.04
C VAL A 173 -23.98 -8.50 -6.70
N THR A 174 -23.93 -9.53 -5.86
CA THR A 174 -25.14 -10.22 -5.33
C THR A 174 -25.33 -9.99 -3.84
N GLU A 175 -24.25 -9.65 -3.13
CA GLU A 175 -24.26 -9.30 -1.71
C GLU A 175 -23.48 -8.00 -1.53
N HIS A 176 -24.09 -7.01 -0.88
CA HIS A 176 -23.48 -5.69 -0.77
C HIS A 176 -22.58 -5.55 0.48
N THR A 177 -21.67 -6.50 0.66
CA THR A 177 -20.69 -6.56 1.76
C THR A 177 -19.26 -6.60 1.22
N GLY A 178 -18.27 -6.19 2.02
CA GLY A 178 -16.87 -6.30 1.60
C GLY A 178 -16.42 -5.33 0.51
N ARG A 179 -17.10 -4.17 0.34
CA ARG A 179 -16.56 -3.07 -0.49
C ARG A 179 -15.34 -2.43 0.18
N ILE A 180 -15.43 -2.20 1.48
CA ILE A 180 -14.30 -1.81 2.35
C ILE A 180 -14.11 -2.94 3.36
N PHE A 181 -12.93 -3.54 3.41
CA PHE A 181 -12.64 -4.70 4.27
C PHE A 181 -11.21 -4.66 4.81
N SER A 182 -10.92 -5.51 5.79
CA SER A 182 -9.57 -5.70 6.32
C SER A 182 -9.12 -7.15 6.14
N LEU A 183 -7.83 -7.39 6.30
CA LEU A 183 -7.26 -8.73 6.26
C LEU A 183 -6.97 -9.22 7.67
N LYS A 184 -7.48 -10.40 8.02
CA LYS A 184 -7.04 -11.19 9.18
C LYS A 184 -5.82 -11.98 8.76
N VAL A 185 -4.68 -11.69 9.37
CA VAL A 185 -3.38 -12.30 9.07
C VAL A 185 -2.88 -13.06 10.29
N LYS A 186 -2.69 -14.37 10.16
CA LYS A 186 -2.05 -15.22 11.17
C LYS A 186 -0.63 -15.55 10.73
N TYR A 187 0.35 -15.35 11.61
CA TYR A 187 1.76 -15.46 11.29
C TYR A 187 2.59 -15.86 12.50
N LYS A 188 3.86 -16.21 12.26
CA LYS A 188 4.86 -16.51 13.30
C LYS A 188 5.66 -15.28 13.68
N GLU A 189 5.83 -15.08 14.98
CA GLU A 189 6.79 -14.13 15.56
C GLU A 189 8.21 -14.70 15.54
N TRP A 190 9.21 -13.84 15.78
CA TRP A 190 10.63 -14.21 15.72
C TRP A 190 11.03 -15.27 16.76
N ASP A 191 10.27 -15.40 17.85
CA ASP A 191 10.42 -16.44 18.87
C ASP A 191 9.65 -17.73 18.54
N GLY A 192 8.97 -17.78 17.38
CA GLY A 192 8.17 -18.91 16.94
C GLY A 192 6.73 -18.95 17.48
N ALA A 193 6.33 -17.95 18.29
CA ALA A 193 4.96 -17.84 18.76
C ALA A 193 3.99 -17.54 17.60
N ASP A 194 2.76 -18.05 17.70
CA ASP A 194 1.68 -17.67 16.79
C ASP A 194 1.12 -16.30 17.17
N SER A 195 0.83 -15.47 16.17
CA SER A 195 0.23 -14.16 16.33
C SER A 195 -0.80 -13.88 15.24
N GLU A 196 -1.70 -12.94 15.52
CA GLU A 196 -2.74 -12.50 14.61
C GLU A 196 -2.79 -10.97 14.55
N ALA A 197 -2.97 -10.42 13.36
CA ALA A 197 -3.16 -9.00 13.14
C ALA A 197 -4.31 -8.74 12.15
N ILE A 198 -4.99 -7.60 12.35
CA ILE A 198 -5.88 -7.01 11.36
C ILE A 198 -5.09 -5.97 10.58
N VAL A 199 -5.04 -6.11 9.27
CA VAL A 199 -4.25 -5.25 8.39
C VAL A 199 -5.14 -4.57 7.35
N GLY A 200 -4.93 -3.27 7.22
CA GLY A 200 -5.48 -2.47 6.12
C GLY A 200 -6.84 -1.85 6.41
N SER A 201 -7.35 -1.24 5.35
CA SER A 201 -8.73 -0.80 5.12
C SER A 201 -8.82 -0.71 3.59
N ILE A 202 -9.03 -1.87 2.97
CA ILE A 202 -8.91 -2.07 1.53
C ILE A 202 -10.25 -1.77 0.90
N GLU A 203 -10.27 -0.86 -0.08
CA GLU A 203 -11.47 -0.45 -0.79
C GLU A 203 -11.48 -0.97 -2.22
N VAL A 204 -12.59 -1.59 -2.63
CA VAL A 204 -12.87 -1.88 -4.04
C VAL A 204 -13.45 -0.62 -4.70
N GLN A 205 -12.75 -0.10 -5.70
CA GLN A 205 -13.05 1.19 -6.33
C GLN A 205 -13.52 1.01 -7.76
N LYS A 206 -14.54 1.78 -8.14
CA LYS A 206 -15.02 1.91 -9.50
C LYS A 206 -15.36 3.38 -9.74
N ARG A 207 -14.94 3.91 -10.89
CA ARG A 207 -15.33 5.24 -11.35
C ARG A 207 -16.61 5.13 -12.16
N ILE A 208 -17.62 5.92 -11.78
CA ILE A 208 -18.92 6.01 -12.44
C ILE A 208 -18.94 7.30 -13.23
N HIS A 209 -19.53 7.27 -14.42
CA HIS A 209 -19.74 8.46 -15.25
C HIS A 209 -21.22 8.84 -15.24
N ALA A 210 -21.50 10.14 -15.28
CA ALA A 210 -22.85 10.68 -15.24
C ALA A 210 -23.12 11.49 -16.51
N ILE A 211 -24.08 11.01 -17.30
CA ILE A 211 -24.50 11.62 -18.56
C ILE A 211 -25.86 12.26 -18.34
N TYR A 212 -25.99 13.55 -18.61
CA TYR A 212 -27.26 14.26 -18.48
C TYR A 212 -27.77 14.71 -19.84
N ASP A 213 -28.87 14.14 -20.30
CA ASP A 213 -29.49 14.52 -21.57
C ASP A 213 -30.67 15.45 -21.29
N THR A 214 -30.63 16.66 -21.85
CA THR A 214 -31.74 17.62 -21.80
C THR A 214 -32.11 18.07 -23.21
N TRP A 215 -33.38 18.43 -23.42
CA TRP A 215 -33.85 18.98 -24.68
C TRP A 215 -34.55 20.33 -24.49
N LYS A 216 -34.41 21.18 -25.49
CA LYS A 216 -35.15 22.45 -25.61
C LYS A 216 -36.18 22.32 -26.72
N ASP A 217 -37.44 22.53 -26.39
CA ASP A 217 -38.45 22.76 -27.42
C ASP A 217 -38.22 24.17 -28.02
N PRO A 218 -38.12 24.32 -29.36
CA PRO A 218 -37.92 25.60 -30.03
C PRO A 218 -38.90 26.71 -29.65
N ALA A 219 -40.12 26.36 -29.22
CA ALA A 219 -41.18 27.30 -28.86
C ALA A 219 -41.51 27.32 -27.36
N SER A 220 -40.77 26.57 -26.52
CA SER A 220 -41.10 26.41 -25.10
C SER A 220 -39.85 26.45 -24.19
N CYS A 221 -40.11 26.31 -22.90
CA CYS A 221 -39.10 26.13 -21.87
C CYS A 221 -38.37 24.79 -22.08
N TYR A 222 -37.15 24.65 -21.54
CA TYR A 222 -36.54 23.33 -21.42
C TYR A 222 -37.48 22.45 -20.61
N THR A 223 -37.72 21.22 -21.05
CA THR A 223 -38.61 20.29 -20.36
C THR A 223 -37.96 18.92 -20.33
N SER A 224 -37.93 18.31 -19.14
CA SER A 224 -37.48 16.93 -18.90
C SER A 224 -36.03 16.61 -19.30
N ALA A 225 -35.40 15.77 -18.50
CA ALA A 225 -34.04 15.33 -18.70
C ALA A 225 -33.85 13.93 -18.16
N THR A 226 -32.96 13.18 -18.80
CA THR A 226 -32.55 11.86 -18.31
C THR A 226 -31.13 11.96 -17.83
N LEU A 227 -30.91 11.57 -16.58
CA LEU A 227 -29.57 11.26 -16.11
C LEU A 227 -29.34 9.76 -16.34
N THR A 228 -28.27 9.43 -17.03
CA THR A 228 -27.77 8.07 -17.17
C THR A 228 -26.43 7.97 -16.44
N LEU A 229 -26.39 7.14 -15.41
CA LEU A 229 -25.15 6.70 -14.78
C LEU A 229 -24.61 5.52 -15.59
N THR A 230 -23.33 5.55 -15.93
CA THR A 230 -22.62 4.51 -16.71
C THR A 230 -21.35 4.10 -15.99
N ASP A 231 -20.76 2.97 -16.38
CA ASP A 231 -19.64 2.35 -15.68
C ASP A 231 -19.92 2.05 -14.19
N GLY A 232 -21.17 1.79 -13.85
CA GLY A 232 -21.52 1.22 -12.56
C GLY A 232 -21.14 -0.25 -12.44
N ILE A 233 -21.13 -0.75 -11.21
CA ILE A 233 -20.97 -2.18 -10.94
C ILE A 233 -22.33 -2.84 -11.07
N ALA A 234 -22.48 -3.81 -11.98
CA ALA A 234 -23.75 -4.53 -12.15
C ALA A 234 -24.27 -5.10 -10.81
N GLY A 235 -25.56 -4.88 -10.51
CA GLY A 235 -26.20 -5.28 -9.25
C GLY A 235 -25.84 -4.42 -8.03
N GLU A 236 -24.96 -3.42 -8.16
CA GLU A 236 -24.73 -2.45 -7.10
C GLU A 236 -25.94 -1.52 -6.95
N LYS A 237 -26.35 -1.29 -5.70
CA LYS A 237 -27.45 -0.37 -5.38
C LYS A 237 -27.08 1.07 -5.69
N VAL A 238 -28.04 1.76 -6.26
CA VAL A 238 -27.98 3.20 -6.54
C VAL A 238 -29.03 3.88 -5.66
N ASP A 239 -28.56 4.77 -4.79
CA ASP A 239 -29.43 5.67 -4.05
C ASP A 239 -29.27 7.10 -4.56
N PHE A 240 -30.37 7.67 -5.03
CA PHE A 240 -30.36 9.00 -5.59
C PHE A 240 -30.76 10.02 -4.52
N SER A 241 -29.78 10.79 -4.04
CA SER A 241 -29.98 11.74 -2.94
C SER A 241 -30.40 13.14 -3.41
N GLY A 242 -30.47 13.39 -4.71
CA GLY A 242 -31.07 14.59 -5.29
C GLY A 242 -30.26 15.26 -6.41
N THR A 243 -30.92 16.16 -7.12
CA THR A 243 -30.32 17.12 -8.07
C THR A 243 -30.66 18.54 -7.67
N ASN A 244 -29.73 19.47 -7.90
CA ASN A 244 -29.98 20.90 -7.84
C ASN A 244 -29.54 21.55 -9.15
N LEU A 245 -30.41 22.39 -9.71
CA LEU A 245 -30.13 23.20 -10.88
C LEU A 245 -30.07 24.68 -10.47
N LEU A 246 -28.94 25.32 -10.75
CA LEU A 246 -28.75 26.75 -10.57
C LEU A 246 -28.82 27.45 -11.92
N VAL A 247 -29.81 28.34 -12.10
CA VAL A 247 -30.00 29.12 -13.34
C VAL A 247 -30.02 30.60 -13.01
N GLY A 248 -28.99 31.34 -13.41
CA GLY A 248 -28.82 32.74 -13.03
C GLY A 248 -28.74 32.89 -11.50
N LEU A 249 -29.53 33.83 -10.94
CA LEU A 249 -29.59 34.07 -9.48
C LEU A 249 -30.57 33.15 -8.73
N GLY A 250 -31.26 32.24 -9.43
CA GLY A 250 -32.29 31.37 -8.86
C GLY A 250 -31.89 29.90 -8.79
N GLN A 251 -32.26 29.23 -7.69
CA GLN A 251 -32.18 27.78 -7.56
C GLN A 251 -33.52 27.15 -7.93
N THR A 252 -33.50 26.17 -8.82
CA THR A 252 -34.64 25.31 -9.12
C THR A 252 -34.30 23.88 -8.70
N VAL A 253 -35.22 23.23 -7.99
CA VAL A 253 -35.07 21.82 -7.61
C VAL A 253 -35.84 20.98 -8.62
N PRO A 254 -35.16 20.17 -9.46
CA PRO A 254 -35.85 19.27 -10.38
C PRO A 254 -36.70 18.25 -9.63
N ILE A 255 -37.84 17.87 -10.23
CA ILE A 255 -38.73 16.83 -9.70
C ILE A 255 -38.22 15.47 -10.22
N ILE A 256 -37.79 14.60 -9.31
CA ILE A 256 -37.42 13.23 -9.64
C ILE A 256 -38.71 12.44 -9.88
N GLN A 257 -38.86 11.87 -11.07
CA GLN A 257 -40.04 11.06 -11.42
C GLN A 257 -39.83 9.59 -11.10
N ARG A 258 -38.64 9.08 -11.40
CA ARG A 258 -38.25 7.68 -11.21
C ARG A 258 -36.73 7.56 -11.23
N TRP A 259 -36.19 6.58 -10.50
CA TRP A 259 -34.82 6.09 -10.71
C TRP A 259 -34.75 4.58 -10.66
N ASP A 260 -33.74 4.02 -11.32
CA ASP A 260 -33.37 2.63 -11.17
C ASP A 260 -32.60 2.43 -9.85
N LYS A 261 -33.00 1.41 -9.08
CA LYS A 261 -32.47 1.16 -7.72
C LYS A 261 -31.13 0.46 -7.70
N GLU A 262 -30.70 -0.07 -8.84
CA GLU A 262 -29.44 -0.77 -9.03
C GLU A 262 -28.94 -0.56 -10.45
N PHE A 263 -27.63 -0.73 -10.65
CA PHE A 263 -27.05 -0.84 -11.98
C PHE A 263 -27.46 -2.15 -12.64
N ASP A 264 -27.85 -2.06 -13.90
CA ASP A 264 -28.18 -3.22 -14.72
C ASP A 264 -26.94 -4.05 -15.09
N ASN A 265 -27.12 -5.10 -15.89
CA ASN A 265 -26.02 -5.98 -16.29
C ASN A 265 -24.99 -5.29 -17.23
N SER A 266 -25.32 -4.13 -17.82
CA SER A 266 -24.37 -3.29 -18.56
C SER A 266 -23.65 -2.27 -17.68
N GLY A 267 -24.00 -2.16 -16.39
CA GLY A 267 -23.48 -1.12 -15.52
C GLY A 267 -24.15 0.24 -15.73
N GLU A 268 -25.35 0.27 -16.31
CA GLU A 268 -26.14 1.49 -16.47
C GLU A 268 -27.25 1.59 -15.41
N ALA A 269 -27.53 2.81 -14.95
CA ALA A 269 -28.69 3.13 -14.13
C ALA A 269 -29.26 4.48 -14.55
N LYS A 270 -30.58 4.60 -14.67
CA LYS A 270 -31.23 5.82 -15.16
C LYS A 270 -32.04 6.51 -14.09
N VAL A 271 -32.02 7.84 -14.12
CA VAL A 271 -32.87 8.72 -13.31
C VAL A 271 -33.63 9.65 -14.25
N ALA A 272 -34.95 9.51 -14.25
CA ALA A 272 -35.85 10.38 -14.99
C ALA A 272 -36.15 11.62 -14.14
N ILE A 273 -35.73 12.77 -14.64
CA ILE A 273 -35.83 14.06 -13.94
C ILE A 273 -36.70 14.99 -14.77
N SER A 274 -37.71 15.59 -14.14
CA SER A 274 -38.50 16.63 -14.75
C SER A 274 -38.10 17.98 -14.16
N THR A 275 -37.64 18.88 -15.01
CA THR A 275 -37.44 20.28 -14.66
C THR A 275 -37.90 21.12 -15.83
N THR A 276 -38.54 22.25 -15.52
CA THR A 276 -39.03 23.21 -16.50
C THR A 276 -38.42 24.57 -16.21
N TRP A 277 -37.64 25.11 -17.14
CA TRP A 277 -37.10 26.48 -17.01
C TRP A 277 -37.06 27.18 -18.36
N CYS A 278 -37.43 28.47 -18.35
CA CYS A 278 -37.70 29.24 -19.55
C CYS A 278 -36.66 30.34 -19.80
N THR A 279 -35.77 30.59 -18.83
CA THR A 279 -34.81 31.69 -18.86
C THR A 279 -33.45 31.23 -19.37
N LYS A 280 -32.98 31.88 -20.45
CA LYS A 280 -31.55 31.90 -20.79
C LYS A 280 -30.87 32.78 -19.72
N PRO A 281 -29.91 32.27 -18.92
CA PRO A 281 -29.27 33.12 -17.93
C PRO A 281 -28.52 34.25 -18.65
N LEU A 282 -28.75 35.48 -18.19
CA LEU A 282 -28.31 36.71 -18.86
C LEU A 282 -26.81 36.99 -18.68
N THR A 283 -26.15 36.38 -17.69
CA THR A 283 -24.74 36.66 -17.37
C THR A 283 -23.93 35.47 -16.87
N ASP A 284 -24.55 34.40 -16.36
CA ASP A 284 -23.86 33.26 -15.73
C ASP A 284 -24.14 31.93 -16.43
N THR A 285 -23.11 31.11 -16.61
CA THR A 285 -23.26 29.72 -17.08
C THR A 285 -23.98 28.92 -16.00
N PRO A 286 -25.14 28.29 -16.28
CA PRO A 286 -25.85 27.50 -15.28
C PRO A 286 -25.03 26.29 -14.86
N THR A 287 -25.29 25.82 -13.64
CA THR A 287 -24.61 24.64 -13.10
C THR A 287 -25.62 23.62 -12.64
N PHE A 288 -25.32 22.36 -12.91
CA PHE A 288 -26.02 21.21 -12.35
C PHE A 288 -25.15 20.59 -11.27
N THR A 289 -25.76 20.37 -10.11
CA THR A 289 -25.16 19.59 -9.02
C THR A 289 -25.97 18.31 -8.84
N MET A 290 -25.27 17.20 -8.91
CA MET A 290 -25.86 15.87 -8.87
C MET A 290 -25.24 15.09 -7.73
N ARG A 291 -26.10 14.45 -6.93
CA ARG A 291 -25.64 13.63 -5.82
C ARG A 291 -26.32 12.27 -5.82
N PHE A 292 -25.52 11.25 -6.07
CA PHE A 292 -25.92 9.86 -5.90
C PHE A 292 -24.93 9.17 -4.97
N ASN A 293 -25.45 8.19 -4.25
CA ASN A 293 -24.69 7.37 -3.33
C ASN A 293 -24.74 5.95 -3.86
N THR A 294 -23.58 5.34 -4.02
CA THR A 294 -23.48 3.89 -4.04
C THR A 294 -22.97 3.43 -2.68
N LEU A 295 -22.98 2.12 -2.39
CA LEU A 295 -22.64 1.59 -1.06
C LEU A 295 -21.14 1.69 -0.77
N GLY A 296 -20.63 2.92 -0.61
CA GLY A 296 -19.25 3.26 -0.25
C GLY A 296 -18.71 4.54 -0.90
N VAL A 297 -19.41 5.14 -1.87
CA VAL A 297 -18.97 6.40 -2.50
C VAL A 297 -20.12 7.40 -2.52
N ASN A 298 -19.97 8.50 -1.79
CA ASN A 298 -20.81 9.68 -1.95
C ASN A 298 -20.23 10.50 -3.11
N VAL A 299 -20.81 10.37 -4.30
CA VAL A 299 -20.39 11.20 -5.44
C VAL A 299 -21.22 12.47 -5.43
N THR A 300 -20.56 13.60 -5.22
CA THR A 300 -21.14 14.92 -5.47
C THR A 300 -20.38 15.55 -6.61
N GLU A 301 -21.03 15.71 -7.76
CA GLU A 301 -20.44 16.40 -8.90
C GLU A 301 -21.21 17.69 -9.18
N THR A 302 -20.45 18.78 -9.36
CA THR A 302 -20.96 20.07 -9.81
C THR A 302 -20.29 20.41 -11.13
N ARG A 303 -21.07 20.66 -12.17
CA ARG A 303 -20.55 21.04 -13.49
C ARG A 303 -21.35 22.19 -14.10
N ALA A 304 -20.63 23.03 -14.84
CA ALA A 304 -21.22 24.08 -15.66
C ALA A 304 -21.81 23.47 -16.92
N VAL A 305 -22.99 23.94 -17.32
CA VAL A 305 -23.72 23.49 -18.51
C VAL A 305 -23.78 24.65 -19.50
N THR A 306 -23.28 24.42 -20.70
CA THR A 306 -23.42 25.36 -21.82
C THR A 306 -24.70 25.07 -22.57
N PHE A 307 -25.19 26.01 -23.40
CA PHE A 307 -26.42 25.80 -24.17
C PHE A 307 -26.21 26.15 -25.64
N GLY A 308 -26.27 25.14 -26.50
CA GLY A 308 -26.58 25.26 -27.92
C GLY A 308 -28.09 25.24 -28.19
N GLY A 309 -28.57 26.06 -29.13
CA GLY A 309 -29.99 26.10 -29.48
C GLY A 309 -30.34 24.99 -30.47
N GLY A 310 -31.26 24.09 -30.10
CA GLY A 310 -31.69 22.97 -30.95
C GLY A 310 -30.90 21.68 -30.76
N ASP A 311 -30.07 21.59 -29.72
CA ASP A 311 -29.07 20.54 -29.58
C ASP A 311 -29.44 19.49 -28.50
N HIS A 312 -29.11 18.23 -28.80
CA HIS A 312 -28.84 17.21 -27.78
C HIS A 312 -27.44 17.46 -27.24
N GLU A 313 -27.30 17.87 -25.97
CA GLU A 313 -25.99 17.90 -25.32
C GLU A 313 -25.82 16.65 -24.46
N ARG A 314 -24.83 15.83 -24.82
CA ARG A 314 -24.39 14.65 -24.06
C ARG A 314 -23.15 15.03 -23.25
N PHE A 315 -23.24 14.98 -21.92
CA PHE A 315 -22.12 15.26 -21.01
C PHE A 315 -21.44 13.95 -20.54
N TYR A 316 -20.15 13.99 -20.20
CA TYR A 316 -19.37 12.86 -19.68
C TYR A 316 -18.79 13.17 -18.29
#